data_AF-A0A519VKK9-F1
#
_entry.id   AF-A0A519VKK9-F1
#
_cell.length_a   1.000
_cell.length_b   1.000
_cell.length_c   1.000
_cell.angle_alpha   90.00
_cell.angle_beta   90.00
_cell.angle_gamma   90.00
#
_symmetry.space_group_name_H-M   'P 1'
#
loop_
_entity.id
_entity.type
_entity.pdbx_description
1 polymer ?
#
loop_
_entity_poly.entity_id
_entity_poly.type
_entity_poly.pdbx_seq_one_letter_code
_entity_poly.pdbx_strand_id
1 'polypeptide(L)'
;MKQGILLIGGLGGLLLGQPGFGQQAPGPAAGAPRAQGLVLTGTVRDAQGRPLELVVLSVEGQPGGATTTAQGTFALRLPLPARPDAPLVLVVRHINYQTLRQPLRLPA
;
A
#
# COMPACT_ATOMS: atom_id res chain seq x y z
N MET A 1 49.76 -9.38 -3.71
CA MET A 1 50.18 -10.39 -4.70
C MET A 1 49.56 -10.02 -6.04
N LYS A 2 50.42 -9.90 -7.08
CA LYS A 2 50.22 -10.16 -8.52
C LYS A 2 48.86 -9.71 -9.14
N GLN A 3 48.80 -8.60 -9.87
CA GLN A 3 49.12 -8.41 -11.30
C GLN A 3 48.21 -9.16 -12.31
N GLY A 4 47.72 -8.42 -13.30
CA GLY A 4 47.05 -8.93 -14.51
C GLY A 4 46.75 -7.79 -15.50
N ILE A 5 47.77 -7.36 -16.24
CA ILE A 5 47.77 -6.41 -17.37
C ILE A 5 47.24 -7.11 -18.65
N LEU A 6 46.47 -6.43 -19.53
CA LEU A 6 46.63 -6.37 -21.03
C LEU A 6 45.46 -5.60 -21.71
N LEU A 7 45.65 -4.34 -22.17
CA LEU A 7 45.96 -3.81 -23.53
C LEU A 7 44.87 -3.85 -24.64
N ILE A 8 44.40 -2.63 -24.95
CA ILE A 8 44.28 -1.89 -26.24
C ILE A 8 43.49 -2.49 -27.42
N GLY A 9 42.46 -1.71 -27.83
CA GLY A 9 41.97 -1.54 -29.20
C GLY A 9 40.73 -0.62 -29.17
N GLY A 10 40.55 0.44 -29.94
CA GLY A 10 41.32 1.07 -31.00
C GLY A 10 40.80 2.50 -31.21
N LEU A 11 41.53 3.26 -32.03
CA LEU A 11 41.20 4.62 -32.45
C LEU A 11 39.81 4.71 -33.11
N GLY A 12 39.07 5.77 -32.80
CA GLY A 12 37.95 6.16 -33.65
C GLY A 12 37.07 7.28 -33.08
N GLY A 13 37.33 8.51 -33.51
CA GLY A 13 36.29 9.54 -33.61
C GLY A 13 36.09 10.42 -32.38
N LEU A 14 36.82 11.54 -32.33
CA LEU A 14 36.38 12.72 -31.60
C LEU A 14 35.24 13.37 -32.39
N LEU A 15 33.99 13.26 -31.92
CA LEU A 15 32.89 14.12 -32.32
C LEU A 15 32.42 14.90 -31.09
N LEU A 16 32.77 16.18 -31.07
CA LEU A 16 32.20 17.19 -30.19
C LEU A 16 30.73 17.41 -30.63
N GLY A 17 29.77 17.07 -29.77
CA GLY A 17 28.35 17.29 -30.07
C GLY A 17 27.38 17.06 -28.90
N GLN A 18 27.01 18.17 -28.25
CA GLN A 18 25.77 18.44 -27.49
C GLN A 18 25.64 17.97 -26.01
N PRO A 19 25.28 18.89 -25.07
CA PRO A 19 24.66 18.53 -23.80
C PRO A 19 23.15 18.40 -24.00
N GLY A 20 22.59 17.21 -23.78
CA GLY A 20 21.15 17.00 -23.89
C GLY A 20 20.71 15.61 -23.44
N PHE A 21 20.00 15.59 -22.31
CA PHE A 21 18.98 14.59 -21.94
C PHE A 21 19.32 13.11 -22.15
N GLY A 22 19.90 12.50 -21.12
CA GLY A 22 19.87 11.05 -20.90
C GLY A 22 19.30 10.74 -19.54
N GLN A 23 17.97 10.90 -19.39
CA GLN A 23 17.28 10.33 -18.24
C GLN A 23 17.59 8.83 -18.20
N GLN A 24 18.12 8.38 -17.07
CA GLN A 24 18.22 6.98 -16.75
C GLN A 24 16.82 6.39 -16.85
N ALA A 25 16.58 5.58 -17.89
CA ALA A 25 15.32 4.88 -18.05
C ALA A 25 15.06 4.08 -16.77
N PRO A 26 13.92 4.26 -16.08
CA PRO A 26 13.44 3.25 -15.17
C PRO A 26 13.17 2.03 -16.05
N GLY A 27 14.06 1.03 -16.00
CA GLY A 27 13.72 -0.30 -16.49
C GLY A 27 12.39 -0.70 -15.84
N PRO A 28 11.48 -1.37 -16.57
CA PRO A 28 10.20 -1.77 -16.00
C PRO A 28 10.47 -2.54 -14.72
N ALA A 29 10.13 -1.95 -13.58
CA ALA A 29 10.15 -2.63 -12.30
C ALA A 29 9.30 -3.89 -12.50
N ALA A 30 9.97 -5.05 -12.54
CA ALA A 30 9.32 -6.34 -12.63
C ALA A 30 8.20 -6.35 -11.60
N GLY A 31 6.97 -6.57 -12.07
CA GLY A 31 5.76 -6.38 -11.30
C GLY A 31 5.90 -7.03 -9.93
N ALA A 32 5.95 -6.20 -8.89
CA ALA A 32 5.68 -6.68 -7.56
C ALA A 32 4.35 -7.43 -7.63
N PRO A 33 4.25 -8.67 -7.10
CA PRO A 33 2.98 -9.37 -7.09
C PRO A 33 1.97 -8.42 -6.47
N ARG A 34 0.96 -8.02 -7.23
CA ARG A 34 -0.19 -7.31 -6.67
C ARG A 34 -0.76 -8.28 -5.67
N ALA A 35 -0.41 -8.10 -4.39
CA ALA A 35 -1.01 -8.82 -3.30
C ALA A 35 -2.50 -8.71 -3.54
N GLN A 36 -3.11 -9.85 -3.86
CA GLN A 36 -4.54 -9.91 -4.07
C GLN A 36 -5.13 -9.43 -2.74
N GLY A 37 -5.69 -8.23 -2.75
CA GLY A 37 -6.12 -7.53 -1.55
C GLY A 37 -7.62 -7.65 -1.44
N LEU A 38 -8.12 -8.01 -0.27
CA LEU A 38 -9.54 -7.93 0.01
C LEU A 38 -9.90 -6.44 0.24
N VAL A 39 -11.07 -6.01 -0.23
CA VAL A 39 -11.59 -4.67 0.09
C VAL A 39 -12.81 -4.84 0.98
N LEU A 40 -12.69 -4.38 2.22
CA LEU A 40 -13.82 -4.27 3.15
C LEU A 40 -14.50 -2.92 2.94
N THR A 41 -15.78 -2.94 2.59
CA THR A 41 -16.59 -1.73 2.45
C THR A 41 -17.70 -1.71 3.50
N GLY A 42 -18.17 -0.52 3.86
CA GLY A 42 -19.26 -0.40 4.82
C GLY A 42 -19.62 1.04 5.15
N THR A 43 -20.47 1.21 6.16
CA THR A 43 -20.87 2.51 6.69
C THR A 43 -20.78 2.50 8.21
N VAL A 44 -20.20 3.54 8.79
CA VAL A 44 -20.18 3.73 10.24
C VAL A 44 -21.30 4.68 10.63
N ARG A 45 -22.09 4.30 11.63
CA ARG A 45 -23.21 5.07 12.17
C ARG A 45 -23.14 5.14 13.69
N ASP A 46 -23.70 6.19 14.28
CA ASP A 46 -23.91 6.29 15.73
C ASP A 46 -25.12 5.47 16.20
N ALA A 47 -25.40 5.49 17.50
CA ALA A 47 -26.53 4.78 18.10
C ALA A 47 -27.90 5.31 17.63
N GLN A 48 -27.96 6.53 17.10
CA GLN A 48 -29.14 7.15 16.51
C GLN A 48 -29.26 6.86 15.00
N GLY A 49 -28.33 6.08 14.44
CA GLY A 49 -28.30 5.71 13.03
C GLY A 49 -27.72 6.79 12.10
N ARG A 50 -27.16 7.89 12.64
CA ARG A 50 -26.57 8.96 11.84
C ARG A 50 -25.19 8.54 11.33
N PRO A 51 -24.87 8.79 10.05
CA PRO A 51 -23.56 8.48 9.51
C PRO A 51 -22.46 9.31 10.18
N LEU A 52 -21.30 8.70 10.39
CA LEU A 52 -20.15 9.36 11.02
C LEU A 52 -19.00 9.57 10.03
N GLU A 53 -18.63 10.83 9.81
CA GLU A 53 -17.45 11.24 9.05
C GLU A 53 -16.18 11.17 9.91
N LEU A 54 -15.01 11.17 9.27
CA LEU A 54 -13.69 11.24 9.92
C LEU A 54 -13.43 10.11 10.94
N VAL A 55 -14.12 8.99 10.79
CA VAL A 55 -13.86 7.77 11.56
C VAL A 55 -12.70 7.06 10.89
N VAL A 56 -11.67 6.76 11.68
CA VAL A 56 -10.51 5.98 11.22
C VAL A 56 -10.77 4.50 11.49
N LEU A 57 -10.65 3.69 10.44
CA LEU A 57 -10.74 2.23 10.48
C LEU A 57 -9.37 1.64 10.17
N SER A 58 -8.94 0.68 10.98
CA SER A 58 -7.71 -0.08 10.75
C SER A 58 -7.88 -1.52 11.26
N VAL A 59 -6.97 -2.41 10.87
CA VAL A 59 -6.92 -3.78 11.40
C VAL A 59 -5.71 -3.92 12.30
N GLU A 60 -5.90 -4.53 13.46
CA GLU A 60 -4.81 -4.70 14.43
C GLU A 60 -3.63 -5.48 13.84
N GLY A 61 -2.42 -4.96 14.05
CA GLY A 61 -1.19 -5.56 13.54
C GLY A 61 -1.01 -5.47 12.02
N GLN A 62 -1.94 -4.86 11.29
CA GLN A 62 -1.86 -4.66 9.85
C GLN A 62 -1.55 -3.20 9.52
N PRO A 63 -0.68 -2.93 8.54
CA PRO A 63 -0.45 -1.58 8.08
C PRO A 63 -1.65 -1.04 7.31
N GLY A 64 -1.85 0.28 7.41
CA GLY A 64 -2.88 0.99 6.67
C GLY A 64 -4.18 1.22 7.43
N GLY A 65 -5.12 1.84 6.75
CA GLY A 65 -6.41 2.21 7.30
C GLY A 65 -7.26 2.91 6.25
N ALA A 66 -8.50 3.21 6.62
CA ALA A 66 -9.43 3.99 5.83
C ALA A 66 -10.12 5.01 6.72
N THR A 67 -10.46 6.16 6.15
CA THR A 67 -11.26 7.18 6.85
C THR A 67 -12.64 7.23 6.21
N THR A 68 -13.70 7.37 7.01
CA THR A 68 -15.05 7.52 6.48
C THR A 68 -15.26 8.86 5.79
N THR A 69 -16.09 8.87 4.74
CA THR A 69 -16.59 10.08 4.07
C THR A 69 -17.70 10.76 4.87
N ALA A 70 -18.19 11.92 4.41
CA ALA A 70 -19.34 12.63 5.01
C ALA A 70 -20.62 11.78 5.10
N GLN A 71 -20.77 10.77 4.24
CA GLN A 71 -21.88 9.82 4.27
C GLN A 71 -21.62 8.63 5.22
N GLY A 72 -20.52 8.65 5.96
CA GLY A 72 -20.08 7.59 6.86
C GLY A 72 -19.53 6.36 6.15
N THR A 73 -19.34 6.40 4.83
CA THR A 73 -18.91 5.24 4.05
C THR A 73 -17.39 5.09 4.05
N PHE A 74 -16.89 3.86 3.98
CA PHE A 74 -15.46 3.57 3.88
C PHE A 74 -15.17 2.43 2.90
N ALA A 75 -13.92 2.40 2.42
CA ALA A 75 -13.34 1.27 1.69
C ALA A 75 -11.92 1.02 2.23
N LEU A 76 -11.76 -0.08 2.97
CA LEU A 76 -10.51 -0.50 3.60
C LEU A 76 -9.88 -1.64 2.82
N ARG A 77 -8.67 -1.41 2.30
CA ARG A 77 -7.86 -2.44 1.64
C ARG A 77 -7.14 -3.26 2.69
N LEU A 78 -7.31 -4.57 2.63
CA LEU A 78 -6.71 -5.53 3.53
C LEU A 78 -5.78 -6.44 2.73
N PRO A 79 -4.57 -6.75 3.24
CA PRO A 79 -3.83 -7.88 2.72
C PRO A 79 -4.63 -9.16 3.00
N LEU A 80 -4.65 -10.11 2.05
CA LEU A 80 -5.20 -11.43 2.33
C LEU A 80 -4.42 -12.06 3.48
N PRO A 81 -5.11 -12.56 4.52
CA PRO A 81 -4.43 -13.26 5.59
C PRO A 81 -3.82 -14.55 5.06
N ALA A 82 -2.64 -14.92 5.58
CA ALA A 82 -1.97 -16.17 5.21
C ALA A 82 -2.79 -17.43 5.55
N ARG A 83 -3.78 -17.30 6.45
CA ARG A 83 -4.75 -18.34 6.77
C ARG A 83 -6.17 -17.77 6.62
N PRO A 84 -7.10 -18.46 5.92
CA PRO A 84 -8.47 -17.99 5.72
C PRO A 84 -9.20 -17.67 7.04
N ASP A 85 -8.99 -18.50 8.07
CA ASP A 85 -9.61 -18.35 9.40
C ASP A 85 -8.79 -17.54 10.40
N ALA A 86 -7.76 -16.80 9.96
CA ALA A 86 -6.99 -15.97 10.87
C ALA A 86 -7.91 -14.91 11.51
N PRO A 87 -7.95 -14.81 12.86
CA PRO A 87 -8.77 -13.80 13.51
C PRO A 87 -8.21 -12.41 13.18
N LEU A 88 -9.06 -11.55 12.62
CA LEU A 88 -8.75 -10.14 12.39
C LEU A 88 -9.64 -9.29 13.30
N VAL A 89 -9.11 -8.18 13.81
CA VAL A 89 -9.87 -7.24 14.62
C VAL A 89 -9.86 -5.90 13.92
N LEU A 90 -11.04 -5.42 13.54
CA LEU A 90 -11.27 -4.08 13.05
C LEU A 90 -11.32 -3.11 14.23
N VAL A 91 -10.46 -2.11 14.21
CA VAL A 91 -10.48 -1.00 15.16
C VAL A 91 -11.15 0.18 14.49
N VAL A 92 -12.17 0.71 15.13
CA VAL A 92 -12.95 1.87 14.65
C VAL A 92 -12.78 2.98 15.68
N ARG A 93 -12.14 4.08 15.28
CA ARG A 93 -11.78 5.18 16.17
C ARG A 93 -12.31 6.51 15.63
N HIS A 94 -12.92 7.27 16.52
CA HIS A 94 -13.33 8.64 16.27
C HIS A 94 -13.03 9.49 17.51
N ILE A 95 -12.72 10.78 17.34
CA ILE A 95 -12.27 11.65 18.44
C ILE A 95 -13.35 11.84 19.54
N ASN A 96 -14.63 11.81 19.14
CA ASN A 96 -15.77 12.02 20.04
C ASN A 96 -16.46 10.72 20.52
N TYR A 97 -15.93 9.54 20.18
CA TYR A 97 -16.55 8.26 20.54
C TYR A 97 -15.54 7.32 21.20
N GLN A 98 -16.07 6.36 21.94
CA GLN A 98 -15.27 5.24 22.42
C GLN A 98 -14.74 4.42 21.23
N THR A 99 -13.49 3.97 21.35
CA THR A 99 -12.90 3.10 20.32
C THR A 99 -13.58 1.74 20.36
N LEU A 100 -14.09 1.30 19.21
CA LEU A 100 -14.72 0.00 19.05
C LEU A 100 -13.71 -0.99 18.45
N ARG A 101 -13.67 -2.21 19.00
CA ARG A 101 -12.88 -3.32 18.47
C ARG A 101 -13.82 -4.45 18.08
N GLN A 102 -13.91 -4.71 16.79
CA GLN A 102 -14.85 -5.68 16.21
C GLN A 102 -14.08 -6.83 15.57
N PRO A 103 -14.23 -8.08 16.06
CA PRO A 103 -13.73 -9.25 15.35
C PRO A 103 -14.34 -9.36 13.95
N LEU A 104 -13.51 -9.58 12.95
CA LEU A 104 -13.89 -9.83 11.56
C LEU A 104 -13.82 -11.33 11.26
N ARG A 105 -14.83 -11.82 10.54
CA ARG A 105 -14.81 -13.11 9.86
C ARG A 105 -14.78 -12.83 8.37
N LEU A 106 -13.72 -13.26 7.69
CA LEU A 106 -13.63 -13.12 6.25
C LEU A 106 -14.28 -14.33 5.58
N PRO A 107 -14.94 -14.15 4.43
CA PRO A 107 -15.37 -15.28 3.61
C PRO A 107 -14.15 -16.06 3.11
N ALA A 108 -14.27 -17.39 3.08
CA ALA A 108 -13.25 -18.31 2.58
C ALA A 108 -13.15 -18.28 1.06
#